data_AF-A0A2H0BVL6-F1
#
_entry.id   AF-A0A2H0BVL6-F1
#
_cell.length_a   1.000
_cell.length_b   1.000
_cell.length_c   1.000
_cell.angle_alpha   90.00
_cell.angle_beta   90.00
_cell.angle_gamma   90.00
#
_symmetry.space_group_name_H-M   'P 1'
#
loop_
_entity.id
_entity.type
_entity.pdbx_description
1 polymer ?
#
loop_
_entity_poly.entity_id
_entity_poly.type
_entity_poly.pdbx_seq_one_letter_code
_entity_poly.pdbx_strand_id
1 'polypeptide(L)'
;MKMYLQPSFLIKSRALNKGFGLLEVIIAGFISTVVLIALAGVQRFVAESYSFSFAEIQAVEEARGGIDVMVKEIREAQPAEDGGYTIELADDQEFIFYADVDNDDRVERVRYYLDNTSLMKGTINPTDDIPVLYLVEDEATRVVAEYIQSGSAPIFYYYNGDWPLKGAGNPLDTQFRLIDTKYMRVFLIVNVNPGRAPQNAELSSGVQLRNLKTNL
;
A
#
# COMPACT_ATOMS: atom_id res chain seq x y z
N MET A 1 -70.99 24.13 -70.69
CA MET A 1 -70.07 23.36 -69.84
C MET A 1 -70.04 24.05 -68.46
N LYS A 2 -70.78 23.51 -67.48
CA LYS A 2 -70.84 24.07 -66.11
C LYS A 2 -69.60 23.58 -65.35
N MET A 3 -68.77 24.50 -64.85
CA MET A 3 -67.65 24.19 -63.97
C MET A 3 -67.98 24.72 -62.57
N TYR A 4 -68.29 23.80 -61.65
CA TYR A 4 -68.38 24.06 -60.22
C TYR A 4 -66.97 23.93 -59.63
N LEU A 5 -66.49 24.95 -58.93
CA LEU A 5 -65.37 24.82 -57.99
C LEU A 5 -65.78 25.46 -56.66
N GLN A 6 -65.74 24.64 -55.61
CA GLN A 6 -66.12 24.94 -54.23
C GLN A 6 -65.10 25.88 -53.56
N PRO A 7 -65.50 26.71 -52.58
CA PRO A 7 -64.55 27.45 -51.78
C PRO A 7 -63.80 26.51 -50.84
N SER A 8 -62.46 26.57 -50.86
CA SER A 8 -61.57 25.85 -49.95
C SER A 8 -61.67 26.43 -48.54
N PHE A 9 -62.10 25.59 -47.58
CA PHE A 9 -62.11 25.95 -46.16
C PHE A 9 -60.69 25.82 -45.61
N LEU A 10 -59.98 26.94 -45.47
CA LEU A 10 -58.71 27.00 -44.74
C LEU A 10 -58.99 26.90 -43.23
N ILE A 11 -58.82 25.71 -42.65
CA ILE A 11 -58.78 25.56 -41.20
C ILE A 11 -57.43 26.10 -40.72
N LYS A 12 -57.41 27.36 -40.29
CA LYS A 12 -56.27 27.96 -39.59
C LYS A 12 -56.19 27.34 -38.20
N SER A 13 -55.34 26.33 -38.01
CA SER A 13 -55.04 25.82 -36.67
C SER A 13 -54.34 26.92 -35.89
N ARG A 14 -55.00 27.47 -34.87
CA ARG A 14 -54.33 28.33 -33.89
C ARG A 14 -53.47 27.41 -33.03
N ALA A 15 -52.16 27.44 -33.21
CA ALA A 15 -51.24 26.97 -32.18
C ALA A 15 -51.45 27.87 -30.95
N LEU A 16 -52.18 27.35 -29.96
CA LEU A 16 -52.34 27.96 -28.66
C LEU A 16 -51.02 27.78 -27.91
N ASN A 17 -50.13 28.77 -28.00
CA ASN A 17 -49.01 28.89 -27.07
C ASN A 17 -49.60 29.26 -25.70
N LYS A 18 -49.99 28.24 -24.92
CA LYS A 18 -50.41 28.41 -23.53
C LYS A 18 -49.18 28.69 -22.69
N GLY A 19 -49.10 29.87 -22.08
CA GLY A 19 -48.09 30.19 -21.08
C GLY A 19 -48.28 29.37 -19.80
N PHE A 20 -47.24 29.28 -18.99
CA PHE A 20 -47.28 28.57 -17.71
C PHE A 20 -48.19 29.28 -16.70
N GLY A 21 -49.01 28.51 -15.98
CA GLY A 21 -49.79 29.02 -14.87
C GLY A 21 -48.92 29.26 -13.63
N LEU A 22 -49.28 30.23 -12.78
CA LEU A 22 -48.55 30.54 -11.55
C LEU A 22 -48.33 29.30 -10.66
N LEU A 23 -49.35 28.44 -10.56
CA LEU A 23 -49.30 27.20 -9.80
C LEU A 23 -48.26 26.21 -10.35
N GLU A 24 -48.16 26.10 -11.67
CA GLU A 24 -47.21 25.20 -12.32
C GLU A 24 -45.76 25.65 -12.09
N VAL A 25 -45.51 26.97 -12.12
CA VAL A 25 -44.19 27.54 -11.79
C VAL A 25 -43.80 27.25 -10.34
N ILE A 26 -44.75 27.35 -9.40
CA ILE A 26 -44.49 27.06 -7.98
C ILE A 26 -44.20 25.57 -7.78
N ILE A 27 -44.99 24.68 -8.39
CA ILE A 27 -44.80 23.23 -8.30
C ILE A 27 -43.47 22.82 -8.95
N ALA A 28 -43.17 23.33 -10.16
CA ALA A 28 -41.92 23.06 -10.85
C ALA A 28 -40.71 23.58 -10.07
N GLY A 29 -40.81 24.77 -9.45
CA GLY A 29 -39.77 25.34 -8.59
C GLY A 29 -39.51 24.50 -7.33
N PHE A 30 -40.58 24.02 -6.69
CA PHE A 30 -40.48 23.13 -5.54
C PHE A 30 -39.80 21.80 -5.91
N ILE A 31 -40.25 21.15 -6.99
CA ILE A 31 -39.67 19.89 -7.48
C ILE A 31 -38.20 20.10 -7.86
N SER A 32 -37.87 21.19 -8.56
CA SER A 32 -36.50 21.52 -8.96
C SER A 32 -35.59 21.67 -7.74
N THR A 33 -36.05 22.33 -6.68
CA THR A 33 -35.27 22.50 -5.45
C THR A 33 -35.02 21.18 -4.74
N VAL A 34 -36.03 20.30 -4.65
CA VAL A 34 -35.87 18.95 -4.08
C VAL A 34 -34.86 18.13 -4.89
N VAL A 35 -34.93 18.19 -6.22
CA VAL A 35 -33.98 17.50 -7.10
C VAL A 35 -32.55 18.02 -6.90
N LEU A 36 -32.35 19.33 -6.80
CA LEU A 36 -31.03 19.92 -6.57
C LEU A 36 -30.45 19.52 -5.21
N ILE A 37 -31.27 19.45 -4.16
CA ILE A 37 -30.84 18.99 -2.84
C ILE A 37 -30.42 17.52 -2.89
N ALA A 38 -31.22 16.67 -3.55
CA ALA A 38 -30.88 15.26 -3.73
C ALA A 38 -29.57 15.10 -4.51
N LEU A 39 -29.38 15.87 -5.58
CA LEU A 39 -28.16 15.85 -6.39
C LEU A 39 -26.93 16.27 -5.57
N ALA A 40 -27.05 17.34 -4.78
CA ALA A 40 -25.98 17.79 -3.89
C ALA A 40 -25.66 16.76 -2.80
N GLY A 41 -26.66 16.03 -2.30
CA GLY A 41 -26.49 14.93 -1.36
C GLY A 41 -25.69 13.78 -1.96
N VAL A 42 -26.07 13.33 -3.16
CA VAL A 42 -25.34 12.29 -3.91
C VAL A 42 -23.91 12.74 -4.20
N GLN A 43 -23.72 13.99 -4.62
CA GLN A 43 -22.39 14.50 -4.95
C GLN A 43 -21.46 14.55 -3.72
N ARG A 44 -21.97 14.93 -2.54
CA ARG A 44 -21.19 14.85 -1.29
C ARG A 44 -20.85 13.41 -0.91
N PHE A 45 -21.83 12.52 -0.96
CA PHE A 45 -21.63 11.10 -0.67
C PHE A 45 -20.54 10.48 -1.56
N VAL A 46 -20.61 10.77 -2.87
CA VAL A 46 -19.62 10.31 -3.85
C VAL A 46 -18.26 10.94 -3.54
N ALA A 47 -18.17 12.25 -3.34
CA ALA A 47 -16.90 12.92 -3.08
C ALA A 47 -16.17 12.37 -1.86
N GLU A 48 -16.89 12.15 -0.75
CA GLU A 48 -16.33 11.52 0.45
C GLU A 48 -15.87 10.08 0.16
N SER A 49 -16.69 9.26 -0.50
CA SER A 49 -16.35 7.87 -0.79
C SER A 49 -15.11 7.71 -1.71
N TYR A 50 -14.90 8.64 -2.65
CA TYR A 50 -13.78 8.59 -3.59
C TYR A 50 -12.44 8.99 -2.95
N SER A 51 -12.40 10.01 -2.08
CA SER A 51 -11.13 10.42 -1.46
C SER A 51 -10.54 9.36 -0.54
N PHE A 52 -11.38 8.60 0.17
CA PHE A 52 -10.91 7.53 1.06
C PHE A 52 -10.41 6.31 0.29
N SER A 53 -11.13 5.90 -0.75
CA SER A 53 -10.73 4.74 -1.57
C SER A 53 -9.39 4.97 -2.27
N PHE A 54 -9.07 6.21 -2.66
CA PHE A 54 -7.80 6.51 -3.31
C PHE A 54 -6.61 6.45 -2.35
N ALA A 55 -6.73 7.03 -1.15
CA ALA A 55 -5.67 7.01 -0.15
C ALA A 55 -5.36 5.56 0.32
N GLU A 56 -6.39 4.72 0.45
CA GLU A 56 -6.23 3.30 0.78
C GLU A 56 -5.48 2.54 -0.32
N ILE A 57 -5.90 2.70 -1.58
CA ILE A 57 -5.21 2.07 -2.72
C ILE A 57 -3.74 2.51 -2.77
N GLN A 58 -3.48 3.81 -2.60
CA GLN A 58 -2.12 4.34 -2.61
C GLN A 58 -1.27 3.73 -1.50
N ALA A 59 -1.76 3.71 -0.25
CA ALA A 59 -1.03 3.12 0.87
C ALA A 59 -0.73 1.63 0.67
N VAL A 60 -1.67 0.88 0.10
CA VAL A 60 -1.48 -0.55 -0.22
C VAL A 60 -0.43 -0.75 -1.30
N GLU A 61 -0.45 0.04 -2.37
CA GLU A 61 0.53 -0.05 -3.46
C GLU A 61 1.92 0.38 -3.01
N GLU A 62 2.05 1.45 -2.21
CA GLU A 62 3.31 1.87 -1.61
C GLU A 62 3.87 0.77 -0.70
N ALA A 63 3.03 0.16 0.15
CA ALA A 63 3.43 -0.95 1.00
C ALA A 63 3.85 -2.19 0.21
N ARG A 64 3.14 -2.53 -0.87
CA ARG A 64 3.53 -3.62 -1.78
C ARG A 64 4.89 -3.35 -2.41
N GLY A 65 5.09 -2.19 -3.01
CA GLY A 65 6.36 -1.79 -3.62
C GLY A 65 7.50 -1.78 -2.60
N GLY A 66 7.23 -1.32 -1.39
CA GLY A 66 8.18 -1.34 -0.28
C GLY A 66 8.61 -2.75 0.13
N ILE A 67 7.66 -3.69 0.25
CA ILE A 67 7.94 -5.11 0.51
C ILE A 67 8.75 -5.72 -0.65
N ASP A 68 8.42 -5.42 -1.90
CA ASP A 68 9.12 -5.99 -3.05
C ASP A 68 10.59 -5.57 -3.11
N VAL A 69 10.86 -4.29 -2.84
CA VAL A 69 12.23 -3.76 -2.71
C VAL A 69 12.94 -4.45 -1.55
N MET A 70 12.31 -4.51 -0.37
CA MET A 70 12.88 -5.17 0.81
C MET A 70 13.23 -6.64 0.53
N VAL A 71 12.31 -7.40 -0.04
CA VAL A 71 12.54 -8.82 -0.37
C VAL A 71 13.67 -8.99 -1.38
N LYS A 72 13.83 -8.06 -2.33
CA LYS A 72 14.96 -8.09 -3.25
C LYS A 72 16.28 -7.89 -2.49
N GLU A 73 16.37 -6.87 -1.64
CA GLU A 73 17.57 -6.57 -0.86
C GLU A 73 17.92 -7.72 0.11
N ILE A 74 16.93 -8.29 0.83
CA ILE A 74 17.14 -9.45 1.71
C ILE A 74 17.67 -10.67 0.94
N ARG A 75 17.25 -10.85 -0.32
CA ARG A 75 17.74 -11.96 -1.15
C ARG A 75 19.23 -11.83 -1.45
N GLU A 76 19.71 -10.59 -1.56
CA GLU A 76 21.09 -10.21 -1.88
C GLU A 76 21.97 -10.11 -0.62
N ALA A 77 21.42 -10.41 0.57
CA ALA A 77 22.14 -10.36 1.84
C ALA A 77 23.43 -11.19 1.83
N GLN A 78 24.54 -10.58 2.23
CA GLN A 78 25.89 -11.14 2.23
C GLN A 78 26.67 -10.76 3.51
N PRO A 79 27.82 -11.39 3.82
CA PRO A 79 28.63 -11.01 4.97
C PRO A 79 29.09 -9.54 4.88
N ALA A 80 29.23 -8.89 6.04
CA ALA A 80 29.64 -7.50 6.14
C ALA A 80 31.13 -7.30 5.77
N GLU A 81 31.51 -6.09 5.35
CA GLU A 81 32.90 -5.77 5.01
C GLU A 81 33.84 -5.74 6.23
N ASP A 82 33.30 -5.46 7.42
CA ASP A 82 34.03 -5.50 8.69
C ASP A 82 34.25 -6.93 9.23
N GLY A 83 33.78 -7.95 8.50
CA GLY A 83 33.83 -9.36 8.90
C GLY A 83 32.63 -9.83 9.72
N GLY A 84 31.59 -8.99 9.86
CA GLY A 84 30.33 -9.33 10.49
C GLY A 84 29.52 -10.41 9.74
N TYR A 85 28.61 -11.04 10.47
CA TYR A 85 27.67 -12.03 9.91
C TYR A 85 26.65 -11.35 8.99
N THR A 86 26.07 -12.12 8.06
CA THR A 86 25.05 -11.61 7.12
C THR A 86 23.82 -11.00 7.80
N ILE A 87 23.41 -11.55 8.95
CA ILE A 87 22.30 -11.02 9.75
C ILE A 87 22.88 -10.54 11.08
N GLU A 88 22.63 -9.28 11.40
CA GLU A 88 23.03 -8.67 12.68
C GLU A 88 21.90 -8.79 13.72
N LEU A 89 20.65 -8.54 13.30
CA LEU A 89 19.48 -8.55 14.18
C LEU A 89 18.27 -9.16 13.48
N ALA A 90 17.49 -9.97 14.20
CA ALA A 90 16.32 -10.68 13.69
C ALA A 90 15.16 -10.70 14.69
N ASP A 91 14.60 -9.53 14.97
CA ASP A 91 13.47 -9.35 15.89
C ASP A 91 12.12 -9.30 15.18
N ASP A 92 11.04 -9.26 15.95
CA ASP A 92 9.67 -9.32 15.43
C ASP A 92 9.30 -8.09 14.57
N GLN A 93 9.87 -6.93 14.88
CA GLN A 93 9.58 -5.64 14.24
C GLN A 93 10.81 -4.90 13.74
N GLU A 94 11.97 -5.56 13.80
CA GLU A 94 13.24 -4.99 13.40
C GLU A 94 14.14 -6.08 12.81
N PHE A 95 14.71 -5.80 11.65
CA PHE A 95 15.61 -6.70 10.95
C PHE A 95 16.81 -5.93 10.43
N ILE A 96 18.02 -6.40 10.76
CA ILE A 96 19.28 -5.79 10.36
C ILE A 96 20.14 -6.84 9.68
N PHE A 97 20.59 -6.51 8.48
CA PHE A 97 21.40 -7.38 7.64
C PHE A 97 22.35 -6.54 6.79
N TYR A 98 23.28 -7.21 6.11
CA TYR A 98 24.24 -6.56 5.23
C TYR A 98 24.00 -6.99 3.79
N ALA A 99 24.04 -6.04 2.86
CA ALA A 99 23.85 -6.28 1.43
C ALA A 99 24.43 -5.13 0.62
N ASP A 100 24.87 -5.43 -0.59
CA ASP A 100 25.12 -4.42 -1.62
C ASP A 100 23.77 -4.02 -2.22
N VAL A 101 23.21 -2.89 -1.80
CA VAL A 101 21.85 -2.46 -2.21
C VAL A 101 21.84 -1.53 -3.41
N ASP A 102 22.97 -0.90 -3.74
CA ASP A 102 23.08 0.05 -4.86
C ASP A 102 24.00 -0.43 -6.00
N ASN A 103 24.57 -1.63 -5.88
CA ASN A 103 25.42 -2.33 -6.85
C ASN A 103 26.73 -1.59 -7.14
N ASP A 104 27.38 -1.05 -6.10
CA ASP A 104 28.67 -0.38 -6.18
C ASP A 104 29.85 -1.25 -5.70
N ASP A 105 29.60 -2.55 -5.48
CA ASP A 105 30.53 -3.55 -4.92
C ASP A 105 30.92 -3.29 -3.44
N ARG A 106 30.25 -2.37 -2.74
CA ARG A 106 30.35 -2.18 -1.29
C ARG A 106 29.17 -2.88 -0.59
N VAL A 107 29.33 -3.15 0.70
CA VAL A 107 28.31 -3.83 1.49
C VAL A 107 27.77 -2.91 2.55
N GLU A 108 26.53 -2.45 2.38
CA GLU A 108 25.85 -1.57 3.32
C GLU A 108 25.24 -2.36 4.47
N ARG A 109 25.14 -1.71 5.64
CA ARG A 109 24.30 -2.17 6.73
C ARG A 109 22.88 -1.65 6.52
N VAL A 110 21.93 -2.56 6.36
CA VAL A 110 20.53 -2.25 6.07
C VAL A 110 19.66 -2.64 7.26
N ARG A 111 18.83 -1.70 7.70
CA ARG A 111 17.92 -1.86 8.84
C ARG A 111 16.49 -1.59 8.38
N TYR A 112 15.61 -2.56 8.54
CA TYR A 112 14.17 -2.35 8.41
C TYR A 112 13.50 -2.45 9.77
N TYR A 113 12.67 -1.48 10.11
CA TYR A 113 12.00 -1.44 11.42
C TYR A 113 10.64 -0.77 11.34
N LEU A 114 9.75 -1.14 12.25
CA LEU A 114 8.47 -0.45 12.41
C LEU A 114 8.63 0.70 13.41
N ASP A 115 8.45 1.92 12.94
CA ASP A 115 8.31 3.10 13.79
C ASP A 115 6.84 3.54 13.80
N ASN A 116 6.16 3.28 14.92
CA ASN A 116 4.71 3.49 15.06
C ASN A 116 3.91 2.76 13.97
N THR A 117 3.45 3.49 12.95
CA THR A 117 2.68 2.97 11.81
C THR A 117 3.45 3.06 10.50
N SER A 118 4.74 3.38 10.54
CA SER A 118 5.58 3.57 9.38
C SER A 118 6.67 2.51 9.35
N LEU A 119 6.72 1.75 8.27
CA LEU A 119 7.84 0.88 7.99
C LEU A 119 8.99 1.75 7.49
N MET A 120 10.09 1.73 8.22
CA MET A 120 11.28 2.53 7.97
C MET A 120 12.39 1.64 7.37
N LYS A 121 13.22 2.25 6.52
CA LYS A 121 14.51 1.70 6.10
C LYS A 121 15.62 2.65 6.56
N GLY A 122 16.63 2.12 7.22
CA GLY A 122 17.92 2.76 7.43
C GLY A 122 19.00 2.07 6.60
N THR A 123 19.93 2.85 6.06
CA THR A 123 21.12 2.36 5.36
C THR A 123 22.34 3.09 5.91
N ILE A 124 23.41 2.35 6.19
CA ILE A 124 24.72 2.90 6.56
C ILE A 124 25.76 2.34 5.59
N ASN A 125 26.48 3.24 4.93
CA ASN A 125 27.59 2.87 4.05
C ASN A 125 28.83 2.52 4.89
N PRO A 126 29.63 1.53 4.45
CA PRO A 126 30.90 1.24 5.09
C PRO A 126 31.89 2.40 4.93
N THR A 127 32.70 2.68 5.95
CA THR A 127 33.80 3.65 5.84
C THR A 127 34.86 3.18 4.85
N ASP A 128 35.53 4.11 4.18
CA ASP A 128 36.67 3.81 3.28
C ASP A 128 37.97 3.48 4.05
N ASP A 129 37.99 3.76 5.35
CA ASP A 129 39.13 3.48 6.23
C ASP A 129 39.25 2.00 6.60
N ILE A 130 40.47 1.60 6.99
CA ILE A 130 40.76 0.27 7.53
C ILE A 130 41.13 0.42 9.02
N PRO A 131 40.41 -0.20 9.96
CA PRO A 131 39.30 -1.13 9.75
C PRO A 131 38.02 -0.44 9.25
N VAL A 132 37.23 -1.18 8.45
CA VAL A 132 35.91 -0.74 8.00
C VAL A 132 34.96 -0.64 9.20
N LEU A 133 34.16 0.43 9.23
CA LEU A 133 33.16 0.70 10.25
C LEU A 133 31.82 1.05 9.62
N TYR A 134 30.74 0.78 10.35
CA TYR A 134 29.38 1.24 10.05
C TYR A 134 28.96 2.23 11.14
N LEU A 135 29.09 3.53 10.88
CA LEU A 135 28.81 4.57 11.86
C LEU A 135 27.31 4.86 11.93
N VAL A 136 26.70 4.68 13.11
CA VAL A 136 25.25 4.85 13.29
C VAL A 136 24.82 6.31 13.09
N GLU A 137 25.70 7.28 13.36
CA GLU A 137 25.44 8.69 13.04
C GLU A 137 25.25 8.97 11.53
N ASP A 138 25.72 8.08 10.66
CA ASP A 138 25.60 8.19 9.20
C ASP A 138 24.37 7.45 8.64
N GLU A 139 23.47 6.97 9.50
CA GLU A 139 22.28 6.24 9.08
C GLU A 139 21.33 7.12 8.25
N ALA A 140 21.23 6.81 6.96
CA ALA A 140 20.27 7.42 6.06
C ALA A 140 18.92 6.70 6.17
N THR A 141 17.94 7.35 6.79
CA THR A 141 16.60 6.79 6.97
C THR A 141 15.60 7.28 5.93
N ARG A 142 14.70 6.40 5.48
CA ARG A 142 13.53 6.75 4.67
C ARG A 142 12.29 5.94 5.04
N VAL A 143 11.13 6.52 4.79
CA VAL A 143 9.85 5.80 4.88
C VAL A 143 9.73 4.85 3.69
N VAL A 144 9.33 3.61 3.97
CA VAL A 144 9.11 2.55 2.97
C VAL A 144 7.61 2.36 2.73
N ALA A 145 6.83 2.40 3.81
CA ALA A 145 5.38 2.28 3.76
C ALA A 145 4.76 2.96 4.98
N GLU A 146 3.57 3.54 4.81
CA GLU A 146 2.78 4.13 5.89
C GLU A 146 1.54 3.28 6.21
N TYR A 147 0.85 3.66 7.30
CA TYR A 147 -0.41 3.05 7.73
C TYR A 147 -0.33 1.56 8.07
N ILE A 148 0.83 1.11 8.57
CA ILE A 148 1.04 -0.25 9.04
C ILE A 148 0.40 -0.42 10.42
N GLN A 149 -0.65 -1.21 10.50
CA GLN A 149 -1.45 -1.49 11.70
C GLN A 149 -1.16 -2.89 12.24
N SER A 150 0.11 -3.17 12.56
CA SER A 150 0.52 -4.46 13.10
C SER A 150 0.52 -4.49 14.64
N GLY A 151 0.40 -3.33 15.31
CA GLY A 151 0.42 -3.24 16.77
C GLY A 151 1.71 -3.85 17.34
N SER A 152 1.58 -4.82 18.24
CA SER A 152 2.71 -5.60 18.77
C SER A 152 2.94 -6.94 18.05
N ALA A 153 2.19 -7.21 16.96
CA ALA A 153 2.37 -8.44 16.21
C ALA A 153 3.68 -8.40 15.40
N PRO A 154 4.35 -9.55 15.22
CA PRO A 154 5.51 -9.63 14.35
C PRO A 154 5.15 -9.29 12.91
N ILE A 155 6.01 -8.48 12.28
CA ILE A 155 5.99 -8.24 10.83
C ILE A 155 7.04 -9.07 10.10
N PHE A 156 8.08 -9.53 10.82
CA PHE A 156 9.09 -10.43 10.33
C PHE A 156 8.91 -11.82 10.93
N TYR A 157 8.85 -12.83 10.07
CA TYR A 157 8.78 -14.23 10.45
C TYR A 157 9.96 -14.97 9.84
N TYR A 158 10.60 -15.80 10.66
CA TYR A 158 11.85 -16.47 10.35
C TYR A 158 11.63 -17.97 10.30
N TYR A 159 12.23 -18.61 9.32
CA TYR A 159 12.03 -20.02 9.05
C TYR A 159 13.36 -20.69 8.69
N ASN A 160 13.54 -21.92 9.15
CA ASN A 160 14.68 -22.74 8.77
C ASN A 160 14.53 -23.32 7.35
N GLY A 161 15.54 -24.09 6.94
CA GLY A 161 15.60 -24.72 5.62
C GLY A 161 14.53 -25.79 5.37
N ASP A 162 13.85 -26.28 6.41
CA ASP A 162 12.81 -27.31 6.30
C ASP A 162 11.43 -26.74 5.98
N TRP A 163 11.26 -25.41 5.99
CA TRP A 163 10.00 -24.79 5.56
C TRP A 163 9.67 -25.12 4.09
N PRO A 164 8.42 -25.53 3.74
CA PRO A 164 7.18 -25.43 4.51
C PRO A 164 6.73 -26.72 5.24
N LEU A 165 7.65 -27.64 5.56
CA LEU A 165 7.29 -28.92 6.20
C LEU A 165 6.71 -28.72 7.61
N LYS A 166 5.67 -29.49 7.95
CA LYS A 166 5.01 -29.45 9.26
C LYS A 166 5.84 -30.13 10.34
N GLY A 167 5.89 -29.53 11.53
CA GLY A 167 6.57 -30.09 12.71
C GLY A 167 8.06 -29.76 12.83
N ALA A 168 8.60 -28.91 11.95
CA ALA A 168 10.04 -28.60 11.85
C ALA A 168 10.52 -27.43 12.74
N GLY A 169 9.82 -27.10 13.83
CA GLY A 169 10.21 -25.98 14.71
C GLY A 169 10.13 -24.59 14.04
N ASN A 170 9.20 -24.42 13.10
CA ASN A 170 8.94 -23.18 12.38
C ASN A 170 7.59 -22.55 12.81
N PRO A 171 7.45 -21.21 12.89
CA PRO A 171 8.52 -20.20 12.78
C PRO A 171 9.58 -20.35 13.88
N LEU A 172 10.78 -19.84 13.63
CA LEU A 172 11.91 -19.91 14.55
C LEU A 172 11.71 -19.01 15.78
N ASP A 173 12.01 -19.56 16.96
CA ASP A 173 12.15 -18.79 18.20
C ASP A 173 13.34 -17.83 18.12
N THR A 174 13.27 -16.70 18.82
CA THR A 174 14.23 -15.57 18.73
C THR A 174 15.70 -16.00 18.83
N GLN A 175 16.01 -16.95 19.71
CA GLN A 175 17.38 -17.44 19.94
C GLN A 175 18.00 -18.18 18.73
N PHE A 176 17.19 -18.67 17.79
CA PHE A 176 17.67 -19.43 16.62
C PHE A 176 17.70 -18.60 15.33
N ARG A 177 17.09 -17.42 15.33
CA ARG A 177 16.86 -16.64 14.10
C ARG A 177 18.15 -16.19 13.40
N LEU A 178 19.20 -15.86 14.13
CA LEU A 178 20.47 -15.42 13.52
C LEU A 178 21.21 -16.55 12.80
N ILE A 179 21.03 -17.80 13.25
CA ILE A 179 21.83 -18.95 12.79
C ILE A 179 21.03 -19.78 11.77
N ASP A 180 19.77 -20.07 12.09
CA ASP A 180 18.98 -21.07 11.38
C ASP A 180 18.08 -20.47 10.30
N THR A 181 17.95 -19.13 10.20
CA THR A 181 17.11 -18.50 9.18
C THR A 181 17.62 -18.82 7.78
N LYS A 182 16.76 -19.46 6.98
CA LYS A 182 16.96 -19.71 5.53
C LYS A 182 15.85 -19.11 4.68
N TYR A 183 14.68 -18.91 5.28
CA TYR A 183 13.54 -18.26 4.66
C TYR A 183 12.96 -17.21 5.61
N MET A 184 12.60 -16.06 5.06
CA MET A 184 11.92 -14.99 5.78
C MET A 184 10.59 -14.70 5.12
N ARG A 185 9.59 -14.39 5.93
CA ARG A 185 8.30 -13.88 5.47
C ARG A 185 8.04 -12.54 6.12
N VAL A 186 7.73 -11.56 5.28
CA VAL A 186 7.25 -10.25 5.70
C VAL A 186 5.73 -10.28 5.65
N PHE A 187 5.07 -9.81 6.71
CA PHE A 187 3.62 -9.73 6.81
C PHE A 187 3.23 -8.37 7.37
N LEU A 188 2.59 -7.55 6.55
CA LEU A 188 2.14 -6.20 6.90
C LEU A 188 0.61 -6.15 6.83
N ILE A 189 0.00 -5.49 7.80
CA ILE A 189 -1.41 -5.12 7.77
C ILE A 189 -1.47 -3.63 7.49
N VAL A 190 -2.03 -3.23 6.36
CA VAL A 190 -2.18 -1.82 5.98
C VAL A 190 -3.63 -1.39 6.23
N ASN A 191 -3.81 -0.28 6.95
CA ASN A 191 -5.13 0.33 7.12
C ASN A 191 -5.01 1.84 7.42
N VAL A 192 -5.55 2.65 6.50
CA VAL A 192 -5.55 4.12 6.56
C VAL A 192 -6.52 4.67 7.60
N ASN A 193 -7.62 3.95 7.90
CA ASN A 193 -8.61 4.36 8.90
C ASN A 193 -9.07 3.19 9.78
N PRO A 194 -8.36 2.92 10.90
CA PRO A 194 -8.71 1.86 11.85
C PRO A 194 -10.10 2.02 12.49
N GLY A 195 -10.66 3.24 12.48
CA GLY A 195 -11.96 3.55 13.08
C GLY A 195 -13.17 3.16 12.23
N ARG A 196 -12.98 2.67 11.00
CA ARG A 196 -14.06 2.16 10.13
C ARG A 196 -13.76 0.71 9.70
N ALA A 197 -14.60 -0.22 10.15
CA ALA A 197 -14.57 -1.59 9.65
C ALA A 197 -15.25 -1.70 8.27
N PRO A 198 -14.85 -2.62 7.38
CA PRO A 198 -13.61 -3.40 7.30
C PRO A 198 -12.73 -2.97 6.09
N GLN A 199 -11.50 -2.52 6.33
CA GLN A 199 -10.55 -2.09 5.27
C GLN A 199 -9.08 -2.48 5.60
N ASN A 200 -8.87 -3.62 6.26
CA ASN A 200 -7.52 -4.13 6.45
C ASN A 200 -7.04 -4.79 5.16
N ALA A 201 -5.96 -4.28 4.59
CA ALA A 201 -5.25 -4.94 3.51
C ALA A 201 -4.06 -5.73 4.09
N GLU A 202 -4.16 -7.05 4.03
CA GLU A 202 -3.08 -7.94 4.45
C GLU A 202 -2.12 -8.18 3.28
N LEU A 203 -0.86 -7.80 3.47
CA LEU A 203 0.21 -7.96 2.52
C LEU A 203 1.23 -8.95 3.05
N SER A 204 1.64 -9.89 2.20
CA SER A 204 2.66 -10.85 2.56
C SER A 204 3.54 -11.20 1.39
N SER A 205 4.84 -11.25 1.65
CA SER A 205 5.84 -11.76 0.72
C SER A 205 6.88 -12.55 1.49
N GLY A 206 7.62 -13.41 0.81
CA GLY A 206 8.68 -14.17 1.45
C GLY A 206 9.84 -14.45 0.53
N VAL A 207 10.98 -14.69 1.15
CA VAL A 207 12.28 -14.68 0.50
C VAL A 207 13.19 -15.74 1.10
N GLN A 208 13.90 -16.46 0.23
CA GLN A 208 15.02 -17.30 0.63
C GLN A 208 16.30 -16.48 0.55
N LEU A 209 17.12 -16.55 1.59
CA LEU A 209 18.40 -15.85 1.62
C LEU A 209 19.42 -16.66 0.81
N ARG A 210 19.92 -16.11 -0.30
CA ARG A 210 20.72 -16.85 -1.29
C ARG A 210 22.02 -17.38 -0.70
N ASN A 211 22.69 -16.56 0.11
CA ASN A 211 24.01 -16.88 0.66
C ASN A 211 23.98 -17.85 1.86
N LEU A 212 22.78 -18.21 2.35
CA LEU A 212 22.64 -19.15 3.47
C LEU A 212 22.28 -20.57 3.02
N LYS A 213 22.26 -20.85 1.72
CA LYS A 213 21.99 -22.19 1.20
C LYS A 213 23.23 -23.07 1.36
N THR A 214 23.13 -24.12 2.18
CA THR A 214 24.12 -25.19 2.20
C THR A 214 23.96 -26.01 0.91
N ASN A 215 24.90 -25.89 -0.03
CA ASN A 215 25.05 -26.91 -1.06
C ASN A 215 25.69 -28.12 -0.37
N LEU A 216 24.87 -29.07 0.08
CA LEU A 216 25.33 -30.39 0.50
C LEU A 216 25.54 -31.29 -0.72
#